data_AF-A0A2J6S131-F1
#
_entry.id   AF-A0A2J6S131-F1
#
_cell.length_a   1.000
_cell.length_b   1.000
_cell.length_c   1.000
_cell.angle_alpha   90.00
_cell.angle_beta   90.00
_cell.angle_gamma   90.00
#
_symmetry.space_group_name_H-M   'P 1'
#
loop_
_entity.id
_entity.type
_entity.pdbx_description
1 polymer ?
#
loop_
_entity_poly.entity_id
_entity_poly.type
_entity_poly.pdbx_seq_one_letter_code
_entity_poly.pdbx_strand_id
1 'polypeptide(L)'
;MRFQYHPLQPGREIRALELECGEVDGTVKGKLVHVDLNDNSEYSALSYVWGSGGKCSLIKCNGRDAEVTKNLAEALRHLRYESGSRYLWVDALCINQQDVEEKSHQVALMKDIYAYAKDVVVWLGPDEEKMAASLFKEVEEVMALIETSIENNLEDLNKLQSFPFAASASTIFEKLFLLFQREYFTRTWVIQEVGLTNSPLAHWGKSVINFNKIGLVAMACLKYFRQTLSSLGYLREFERAASLYQTYLP
;
A
#
# COMPACT_ATOMS: atom_id res chain seq x y z
N MET A 1 17.07 12.98 -25.71
CA MET A 1 17.29 13.97 -24.63
C MET A 1 16.92 13.31 -23.31
N ARG A 2 17.79 13.35 -22.31
CA ARG A 2 17.51 12.82 -20.97
C ARG A 2 16.40 13.66 -20.31
N PHE A 3 15.58 13.02 -19.48
CA PHE A 3 14.62 13.69 -18.60
C PHE A 3 15.37 14.69 -17.70
N GLN A 4 14.87 15.91 -17.55
CA GLN A 4 15.52 16.96 -16.75
C GLN A 4 14.57 17.40 -15.64
N TYR A 5 15.09 17.40 -14.41
CA TYR A 5 14.39 17.85 -13.22
C TYR A 5 14.53 19.37 -13.06
N HIS A 6 13.46 20.04 -12.65
CA HIS A 6 13.54 21.40 -12.12
C HIS A 6 14.01 21.31 -10.66
N PRO A 7 15.10 22.01 -10.25
CA PRO A 7 15.65 21.90 -8.90
C PRO A 7 14.63 22.24 -7.82
N LEU A 8 14.60 21.44 -6.76
CA LEU A 8 13.77 21.71 -5.58
C LEU A 8 14.34 22.90 -4.79
N GLN A 9 13.45 23.69 -4.19
CA GLN A 9 13.84 24.71 -3.23
C GLN A 9 14.38 24.05 -1.95
N PRO A 10 15.35 24.69 -1.26
CA PRO A 10 15.79 24.24 0.05
C PRO A 10 14.61 24.18 1.04
N GLY A 11 14.60 23.17 1.91
CA GLY A 11 13.56 23.03 2.94
C GLY A 11 12.69 21.80 2.70
N ARG A 12 11.36 21.97 2.70
CA ARG A 12 10.38 20.87 2.65
C ARG A 12 9.61 20.81 1.33
N GLU A 13 10.22 21.31 0.26
CA GLU A 13 9.66 21.16 -1.08
C GLU A 13 9.92 19.73 -1.61
N ILE A 14 8.89 19.13 -2.20
CA ILE A 14 8.91 17.83 -2.85
C ILE A 14 8.32 17.96 -4.26
N ARG A 15 8.50 16.94 -5.09
CA ARG A 15 7.72 16.82 -6.34
C ARG A 15 6.56 15.86 -6.14
N ALA A 16 5.41 16.15 -6.74
CA ALA A 16 4.33 15.20 -6.93
C ALA A 16 4.13 14.96 -8.43
N LEU A 17 3.80 13.73 -8.81
CA LEU A 17 3.35 13.39 -10.14
C LEU A 17 1.87 13.73 -10.26
N GLU A 18 1.54 14.74 -11.05
CA GLU A 18 0.21 14.91 -11.63
C GLU A 18 0.02 13.81 -12.69
N LEU A 19 -0.58 12.70 -12.29
CA LEU A 19 -0.91 11.56 -13.13
C LEU A 19 -2.19 11.87 -13.91
N GLU A 20 -2.10 11.94 -15.24
CA GLU A 20 -3.22 12.25 -16.13
C GLU A 20 -4.17 11.04 -16.24
N CYS A 21 -5.48 11.29 -16.35
CA CYS A 21 -6.46 10.26 -16.68
C CYS A 21 -6.17 9.57 -18.02
N GLY A 22 -6.68 8.36 -18.19
CA GLY A 22 -6.64 7.67 -19.47
C GLY A 22 -7.13 6.24 -19.40
N GLU A 23 -7.34 5.66 -20.58
CA GLU A 23 -7.75 4.25 -20.72
C GLU A 23 -6.70 3.30 -20.14
N VAL A 24 -7.15 2.14 -19.64
CA VAL A 24 -6.28 1.13 -19.03
C VAL A 24 -5.09 0.80 -19.92
N ASP A 25 -5.31 0.48 -21.21
CA ASP A 25 -4.23 0.09 -22.12
C ASP A 25 -3.48 1.29 -22.75
N GLY A 26 -3.94 2.51 -22.50
CA GLY A 26 -3.33 3.73 -23.00
C GLY A 26 -1.97 4.01 -22.36
N THR A 27 -1.11 4.76 -23.07
CA THR A 27 0.17 5.25 -22.51
C THR A 27 -0.05 6.03 -21.22
N VAL A 28 0.70 5.71 -20.18
CA VAL A 28 0.69 6.47 -18.92
C VAL A 28 1.36 7.82 -19.15
N LYS A 29 0.69 8.90 -18.72
CA LYS A 29 1.16 10.28 -18.86
C LYS A 29 1.07 11.01 -17.53
N GLY A 30 2.00 11.93 -17.31
CA GLY A 30 1.92 12.83 -16.17
C GLY A 30 2.93 13.95 -16.21
N LYS A 31 2.88 14.81 -15.20
CA LYS A 31 3.77 15.96 -15.03
C LYS A 31 4.27 16.02 -13.60
N LEU A 32 5.53 16.40 -13.42
CA LEU A 32 6.05 16.67 -12.08
C LEU A 32 5.73 18.11 -11.71
N VAL A 33 5.02 18.29 -10.61
CA VAL A 33 4.71 19.58 -10.00
C VAL A 33 5.42 19.71 -8.66
N HIS A 34 5.79 20.92 -8.28
CA HIS A 34 6.43 21.19 -6.99
C HIS A 34 5.34 21.38 -5.94
N VAL A 35 5.57 20.83 -4.75
CA VAL A 35 4.65 20.85 -3.62
C VAL A 35 5.45 21.16 -2.37
N ASP A 36 5.04 22.16 -1.59
CA ASP A 36 5.60 22.41 -0.26
C ASP A 36 4.77 21.65 0.79
N LEU A 37 5.43 20.85 1.62
CA LEU A 37 4.78 20.09 2.69
C LEU A 37 4.12 20.99 3.76
N ASN A 38 4.47 22.28 3.83
CA ASN A 38 3.88 23.22 4.78
C ASN A 38 2.58 23.87 4.27
N ASP A 39 2.26 23.75 2.97
CA ASP A 39 1.16 24.50 2.33
C ASP A 39 -0.16 23.72 2.23
N ASN A 40 -0.36 22.68 3.05
CA ASN A 40 -1.55 21.80 3.04
C ASN A 40 -1.92 21.27 1.64
N SER A 41 -0.94 21.12 0.76
CA SER A 41 -1.16 20.61 -0.60
C SER A 41 -1.60 19.15 -0.58
N GLU A 42 -2.68 18.81 -1.28
CA GLU A 42 -3.20 17.45 -1.32
C GLU A 42 -2.46 16.57 -2.35
N TYR A 43 -1.81 15.52 -1.87
CA TYR A 43 -1.26 14.43 -2.69
C TYR A 43 -1.41 13.09 -1.96
N SER A 44 -1.43 11.99 -2.69
CA SER A 44 -1.33 10.64 -2.11
C SER A 44 0.11 10.13 -2.23
N ALA A 45 0.61 9.38 -1.25
CA ALA A 45 1.92 8.75 -1.34
C ALA A 45 1.80 7.30 -1.83
N LEU A 46 2.57 6.91 -2.84
CA LEU A 46 2.59 5.55 -3.34
C LEU A 46 3.58 4.69 -2.54
N SER A 47 3.10 3.57 -2.02
CA SER A 47 3.86 2.52 -1.37
C SER A 47 3.86 1.29 -2.27
N TYR A 48 5.01 0.93 -2.85
CA TYR A 48 5.10 -0.15 -3.84
C TYR A 48 6.50 -0.79 -3.86
N VAL A 49 6.60 -2.01 -4.39
CA VAL A 49 7.90 -2.65 -4.63
C VAL A 49 8.55 -2.04 -5.87
N TRP A 50 9.79 -1.56 -5.76
CA TRP A 50 10.55 -1.15 -6.95
C TRP A 50 10.75 -2.32 -7.94
N GLY A 51 11.02 -3.51 -7.41
CA GLY A 51 11.27 -4.76 -8.15
C GLY A 51 12.73 -4.92 -8.59
N SER A 52 13.11 -6.13 -9.04
CA SER A 52 14.47 -6.39 -9.57
C SER A 52 14.67 -5.69 -10.93
N GLY A 53 15.66 -4.80 -11.02
CA GLY A 53 15.89 -3.80 -12.09
C GLY A 53 16.21 -4.30 -13.51
N GLY A 54 15.57 -5.36 -13.99
CA GLY A 54 15.82 -5.95 -15.32
C GLY A 54 14.81 -5.57 -16.41
N LYS A 55 13.65 -4.98 -16.08
CA LYS A 55 12.61 -4.65 -17.07
C LYS A 55 12.02 -3.26 -16.82
N CYS A 56 12.33 -2.34 -17.73
CA CYS A 56 11.76 -0.99 -17.76
C CYS A 56 10.57 -0.90 -18.72
N SER A 57 9.65 0.00 -18.41
CA SER A 57 8.54 0.46 -19.25
C SER A 57 8.69 1.96 -19.47
N LEU A 58 8.25 2.44 -20.63
CA LEU A 58 8.24 3.88 -20.92
C LEU A 58 6.90 4.49 -20.55
N ILE A 59 6.95 5.62 -19.84
CA ILE A 59 5.82 6.51 -19.62
C ILE A 59 6.16 7.90 -20.20
N LYS A 60 5.15 8.74 -20.40
CA LYS A 60 5.37 10.16 -20.75
C LYS A 60 5.34 11.00 -19.47
N CYS A 61 6.46 11.58 -19.09
CA CYS A 61 6.54 12.52 -17.98
C CYS A 61 7.05 13.88 -18.50
N ASN A 62 6.33 14.97 -18.19
CA ASN A 62 6.64 16.31 -18.72
C ASN A 62 6.80 16.34 -20.25
N GLY A 63 5.96 15.55 -20.96
CA GLY A 63 6.00 15.42 -22.42
C GLY A 63 7.19 14.61 -22.99
N ARG A 64 8.06 14.05 -22.14
CA ARG A 64 9.24 13.27 -22.54
C ARG A 64 9.10 11.82 -22.10
N ASP A 65 9.84 10.93 -22.77
CA ASP A 65 9.93 9.53 -22.34
C ASP A 65 10.73 9.43 -21.03
N ALA A 66 10.15 8.74 -20.05
CA ALA A 66 10.78 8.39 -18.79
C ALA A 66 10.71 6.87 -18.59
N GLU A 67 11.85 6.27 -18.25
CA GLU A 67 11.94 4.85 -17.93
C GLU A 67 11.56 4.63 -16.47
N VAL A 68 10.60 3.74 -16.24
CA VAL A 68 10.19 3.28 -14.91
C VAL A 68 10.19 1.76 -14.88
N THR A 69 10.24 1.16 -13.69
CA THR A 69 10.11 -0.30 -13.60
C THR A 69 8.74 -0.75 -14.10
N LYS A 70 8.64 -1.98 -14.59
CA LYS A 70 7.34 -2.55 -15.01
C LYS A 70 6.29 -2.46 -13.91
N ASN A 71 6.68 -2.75 -12.66
CA ASN A 71 5.75 -2.69 -11.54
C ASN A 71 5.20 -1.28 -11.32
N LEU A 72 6.06 -0.24 -11.41
CA LEU A 72 5.59 1.14 -11.29
C LEU A 72 4.69 1.53 -12.46
N ALA A 73 5.02 1.15 -13.69
CA ALA A 73 4.15 1.41 -14.84
C ALA A 73 2.77 0.77 -14.68
N GLU A 74 2.71 -0.47 -14.19
CA GLU A 74 1.43 -1.14 -13.88
C GLU A 74 0.68 -0.45 -12.75
N ALA A 75 1.36 -0.05 -11.67
CA ALA A 75 0.75 0.70 -10.59
C ALA A 75 0.11 1.99 -11.10
N LEU A 76 0.89 2.83 -11.80
CA LEU A 76 0.40 4.10 -12.35
C LEU A 76 -0.79 3.88 -13.30
N ARG A 77 -0.73 2.85 -14.15
CA ARG A 77 -1.83 2.49 -15.06
C ARG A 77 -3.12 2.21 -14.30
N HIS A 78 -3.06 1.42 -13.23
CA HIS A 78 -4.24 1.04 -12.42
C HIS A 78 -4.73 2.17 -11.51
N LEU A 79 -3.86 3.12 -11.17
CA LEU A 79 -4.18 4.25 -10.28
C LEU A 79 -4.69 5.49 -11.02
N ARG A 80 -4.64 5.50 -12.35
CA ARG A 80 -5.27 6.55 -13.16
C ARG A 80 -6.78 6.56 -12.93
N TYR A 81 -7.32 7.77 -12.81
CA TYR A 81 -8.76 7.96 -12.90
C TYR A 81 -9.23 7.88 -14.36
N GLU A 82 -10.51 7.54 -14.54
CA GLU A 82 -11.16 7.60 -15.85
C GLU A 82 -11.28 9.05 -16.35
N SER A 83 -11.40 10.01 -15.42
CA SER A 83 -11.41 11.44 -15.71
C SER A 83 -10.70 12.23 -14.59
N GLY A 84 -10.07 13.35 -14.96
CA GLY A 84 -9.30 14.19 -14.03
C GLY A 84 -7.89 13.67 -13.72
N SER A 85 -7.08 14.50 -13.08
CA SER A 85 -5.72 14.14 -12.65
C SER A 85 -5.69 13.64 -11.21
N ARG A 86 -4.73 12.78 -10.89
CA ARG A 86 -4.39 12.39 -9.51
C ARG A 86 -3.00 12.87 -9.17
N TYR A 87 -2.78 13.40 -7.96
CA TYR A 87 -1.45 13.78 -7.50
C TYR A 87 -0.85 12.67 -6.65
N LEU A 88 0.27 12.11 -7.10
CA LEU A 88 0.95 10.99 -6.45
C LEU A 88 2.41 11.35 -6.17
N TRP A 89 2.85 11.19 -4.93
CA TRP A 89 4.28 11.11 -4.65
C TRP A 89 4.78 9.69 -4.92
N VAL A 90 5.77 9.58 -5.79
CA VAL A 90 6.42 8.32 -6.18
C VAL A 90 7.92 8.54 -6.14
N ASP A 91 8.61 7.95 -5.17
CA ASP A 91 10.05 8.12 -4.95
C ASP A 91 10.92 7.99 -6.22
N ALA A 92 10.65 7.00 -7.08
CA ALA A 92 11.41 6.77 -8.31
C ALA A 92 11.27 7.89 -9.36
N LEU A 93 10.21 8.69 -9.31
CA LEU A 93 9.93 9.79 -10.25
C LEU A 93 10.03 11.18 -9.61
N CYS A 94 9.69 11.31 -8.33
CA CYS A 94 9.65 12.59 -7.64
C CYS A 94 11.04 13.02 -7.14
N ILE A 95 11.90 12.05 -6.86
CA ILE A 95 13.29 12.28 -6.42
C ILE A 95 14.22 12.14 -7.62
N ASN A 96 15.11 13.11 -7.81
CA ASN A 96 16.19 12.99 -8.76
C ASN A 96 17.23 11.97 -8.27
N GLN A 97 17.07 10.71 -8.69
CA GLN A 97 17.92 9.58 -8.27
C GLN A 97 19.41 9.72 -8.64
N GLN A 98 19.75 10.65 -9.54
CA GLN A 98 21.13 10.90 -9.98
C GLN A 98 21.82 12.03 -9.18
N ASP A 99 21.05 12.77 -8.37
CA ASP A 99 21.56 13.81 -7.49
C ASP A 99 21.62 13.26 -6.06
N VAL A 100 22.85 13.03 -5.57
CA VAL A 100 23.08 12.42 -4.26
C VAL A 100 22.63 13.33 -3.13
N GLU A 101 22.77 14.65 -3.28
CA GLU A 101 22.36 15.62 -2.27
C GLU A 101 20.84 15.70 -2.20
N GLU A 102 20.17 15.86 -3.35
CA GLU A 102 18.70 15.87 -3.42
C GLU A 102 18.14 14.56 -2.88
N LYS A 103 18.69 13.42 -3.30
CA LYS A 103 18.24 12.10 -2.85
C LYS A 103 18.37 11.95 -1.34
N SER A 104 19.50 12.32 -0.76
CA SER A 104 19.73 12.20 0.68
C SER A 104 18.76 13.07 1.47
N HIS A 105 18.53 14.29 0.98
CA HIS A 105 17.58 15.23 1.58
C HIS A 105 16.14 14.72 1.51
N GLN A 106 15.69 14.24 0.35
CA GLN A 106 14.33 13.70 0.17
C GLN A 106 14.10 12.41 0.97
N VAL A 107 15.11 11.54 1.07
CA VAL A 107 15.04 10.33 1.93
C VAL A 107 14.86 10.71 3.40
N ALA A 108 15.56 11.76 3.86
CA ALA A 108 15.37 12.26 5.23
C ALA A 108 13.95 12.82 5.47
N LEU A 109 13.28 13.32 4.42
CA LEU A 109 11.90 13.80 4.48
C LEU A 109 10.84 12.71 4.33
N MET A 110 11.18 11.47 3.98
CA MET A 110 10.19 10.42 3.66
C MET A 110 9.13 10.23 4.75
N LYS A 111 9.54 10.21 6.02
CA LYS A 111 8.59 10.09 7.15
C LYS A 111 7.51 11.17 7.08
N ASP A 112 7.91 12.41 6.83
CA ASP A 112 7.00 13.54 6.72
C ASP A 112 6.16 13.44 5.45
N ILE A 113 6.75 13.04 4.33
CA ILE A 113 6.01 12.87 3.07
C ILE A 113 4.85 11.88 3.24
N TYR A 114 5.07 10.73 3.89
CA TYR A 114 3.98 9.80 4.16
C TYR A 114 3.00 10.32 5.21
N ALA A 115 3.47 11.04 6.24
CA ALA A 115 2.62 11.56 7.31
C ALA A 115 1.71 12.73 6.86
N TYR A 116 2.16 13.56 5.93
CA TYR A 116 1.43 14.72 5.40
C TYR A 116 0.65 14.40 4.12
N ALA A 117 0.81 13.21 3.56
CA ALA A 117 -0.01 12.76 2.44
C ALA A 117 -1.49 12.64 2.85
N LYS A 118 -2.39 12.98 1.94
CA LYS A 118 -3.85 12.81 2.11
C LYS A 118 -4.22 11.36 2.38
N ASP A 119 -3.60 10.46 1.64
CA ASP A 119 -3.75 9.02 1.76
C ASP A 119 -2.47 8.31 1.31
N VAL A 120 -2.26 7.10 1.81
CA VAL A 120 -1.19 6.22 1.32
C VAL A 120 -1.84 5.13 0.48
N VAL A 121 -1.37 5.03 -0.76
CA VAL A 121 -1.79 4.02 -1.72
C VAL A 121 -0.77 2.89 -1.68
N VAL A 122 -1.20 1.71 -1.25
CA VAL A 122 -0.38 0.50 -1.23
C VAL A 122 -0.64 -0.30 -2.50
N TRP A 123 0.36 -0.44 -3.37
CA TRP A 123 0.28 -1.26 -4.57
C TRP A 123 0.83 -2.67 -4.33
N LEU A 124 -0.06 -3.66 -4.32
CA LEU A 124 0.25 -5.08 -4.12
C LEU A 124 0.58 -5.82 -5.42
N GLY A 125 0.48 -5.14 -6.57
CA GLY A 125 0.69 -5.73 -7.89
C GLY A 125 -0.61 -6.13 -8.60
N PRO A 126 -0.50 -6.74 -9.79
CA PRO A 126 -1.65 -7.28 -10.52
C PRO A 126 -2.27 -8.49 -9.81
N ASP A 127 -3.58 -8.66 -9.98
CA ASP A 127 -4.36 -9.82 -9.48
C ASP A 127 -4.43 -10.91 -10.57
N GLU A 128 -3.30 -11.57 -10.81
CA GLU A 128 -3.16 -12.61 -11.83
C GLU A 128 -4.03 -13.84 -11.51
N GLU A 129 -4.12 -14.16 -10.22
CA GLU A 129 -4.92 -15.26 -9.69
C GLU A 129 -6.43 -14.95 -9.60
N LYS A 130 -6.84 -13.71 -9.92
CA LYS A 130 -8.23 -13.22 -9.88
C LYS A 130 -8.92 -13.45 -8.52
N MET A 131 -8.14 -13.35 -7.44
CA MET A 131 -8.59 -13.67 -6.10
C MET A 131 -8.87 -12.42 -5.26
N ALA A 132 -8.32 -11.25 -5.64
CA ALA A 132 -8.36 -10.03 -4.84
C ALA A 132 -9.79 -9.61 -4.49
N ALA A 133 -10.70 -9.57 -5.47
CA ALA A 133 -12.08 -9.18 -5.25
C ALA A 133 -12.79 -10.11 -4.25
N SER A 134 -12.57 -11.42 -4.37
CA SER A 134 -13.18 -12.40 -3.47
C SER A 134 -12.61 -12.31 -2.05
N LEU A 135 -11.28 -12.18 -1.93
CA LEU A 135 -10.62 -12.04 -0.63
C LEU A 135 -11.07 -10.75 0.06
N PHE A 136 -11.08 -9.62 -0.64
CA PHE A 136 -11.44 -8.33 -0.04
C PHE A 136 -12.89 -8.31 0.42
N LYS A 137 -13.79 -8.95 -0.34
CA LYS A 137 -15.17 -9.17 0.12
C LYS A 137 -15.23 -10.01 1.39
N GLU A 138 -14.50 -11.12 1.46
CA GLU A 138 -14.45 -11.97 2.66
C GLU A 138 -13.85 -11.23 3.87
N VAL A 139 -12.82 -10.39 3.65
CA VAL A 139 -12.24 -9.53 4.70
C VAL A 139 -13.27 -8.54 5.22
N GLU A 140 -14.03 -7.88 4.34
CA GLU A 140 -15.10 -6.94 4.74
C GLU A 140 -16.21 -7.64 5.52
N GLU A 141 -16.62 -8.83 5.08
CA GLU A 141 -17.61 -9.64 5.80
C GLU A 141 -17.12 -9.98 7.21
N VAL A 142 -15.86 -10.43 7.38
CA VAL A 142 -15.29 -10.72 8.70
C VAL A 142 -15.18 -9.46 9.56
N MET A 143 -14.80 -8.32 8.98
CA MET A 143 -14.72 -7.05 9.72
C MET A 143 -16.08 -6.61 10.26
N ALA A 144 -17.15 -6.67 9.45
CA ALA A 144 -18.50 -6.33 9.90
C ALA A 144 -18.96 -7.20 11.08
N LEU A 145 -18.54 -8.47 11.09
CA LEU A 145 -18.83 -9.41 12.18
C LEU A 145 -18.05 -9.09 13.45
N ILE A 146 -16.77 -8.68 13.32
CA ILE A 146 -15.95 -8.22 14.44
C ILE A 146 -16.56 -6.95 15.04
N GLU A 147 -16.91 -5.97 14.21
CA GLU A 147 -17.54 -4.70 14.64
C GLU A 147 -18.84 -4.96 15.39
N THR A 148 -19.74 -5.78 14.82
CA THR A 148 -20.99 -6.19 15.49
C THR A 148 -20.72 -6.88 16.84
N SER A 149 -19.66 -7.68 16.94
CA SER A 149 -19.33 -8.37 18.20
C SER A 149 -18.84 -7.38 19.27
N ILE A 150 -18.03 -6.39 18.89
CA ILE A 150 -17.54 -5.32 19.76
C ILE A 150 -18.71 -4.46 20.25
N GLU A 151 -19.61 -4.03 19.35
CA GLU A 151 -20.80 -3.23 19.69
C GLU A 151 -21.73 -3.93 20.68
N ASN A 152 -21.86 -5.25 20.55
CA ASN A 152 -22.66 -6.08 21.47
C ASN A 152 -21.95 -6.37 22.81
N ASN A 153 -20.82 -5.71 23.09
CA ASN A 153 -20.00 -5.87 24.30
C ASN A 153 -19.58 -7.34 24.54
N LEU A 154 -19.43 -8.11 23.46
CA LEU A 154 -18.89 -9.44 23.51
C LEU A 154 -17.36 -9.29 23.53
N GLU A 155 -16.79 -8.97 24.70
CA GLU A 155 -15.34 -8.85 24.94
C GLU A 155 -14.57 -10.14 24.59
N ASP A 156 -15.29 -11.24 24.38
CA ASP A 156 -14.73 -12.55 24.23
C ASP A 156 -14.47 -12.90 22.76
N LEU A 157 -13.32 -12.47 22.26
CA LEU A 157 -12.75 -12.95 20.99
C LEU A 157 -12.65 -14.49 20.93
N ASN A 158 -12.78 -15.23 22.04
CA ASN A 158 -12.85 -16.70 21.99
C ASN A 158 -14.18 -17.20 21.39
N LYS A 159 -15.23 -16.36 21.31
CA LYS A 159 -16.50 -16.67 20.62
C LYS A 159 -16.39 -16.62 19.09
N LEU A 160 -15.25 -16.19 18.53
CA LEU A 160 -14.93 -16.40 17.12
C LEU A 160 -14.90 -17.89 16.75
N GLN A 161 -14.73 -18.80 17.72
CA GLN A 161 -14.83 -20.25 17.51
C GLN A 161 -16.26 -20.72 17.17
N SER A 162 -17.29 -20.02 17.65
CA SER A 162 -18.70 -20.33 17.37
C SER A 162 -19.27 -19.60 16.15
N PHE A 163 -18.45 -18.80 15.48
CA PHE A 163 -18.85 -18.01 14.32
C PHE A 163 -18.90 -18.88 13.05
N PRO A 164 -19.76 -18.60 12.05
CA PRO A 164 -19.70 -19.23 10.71
C PRO A 164 -18.34 -19.09 10.00
N PHE A 165 -17.41 -18.35 10.60
CA PHE A 165 -16.00 -18.27 10.26
C PHE A 165 -15.34 -19.64 10.04
N ALA A 166 -15.64 -20.69 10.81
CA ALA A 166 -14.94 -21.99 10.69
C ALA A 166 -14.94 -22.60 9.27
N ALA A 167 -16.05 -22.46 8.52
CA ALA A 167 -16.17 -23.01 7.16
C ALA A 167 -15.43 -22.16 6.10
N SER A 168 -15.34 -20.85 6.32
CA SER A 168 -14.66 -19.91 5.41
C SER A 168 -13.23 -19.60 5.84
N ALA A 169 -12.85 -19.93 7.07
CA ALA A 169 -11.56 -19.60 7.71
C ALA A 169 -10.39 -20.25 6.97
N SER A 170 -10.54 -21.49 6.51
CA SER A 170 -9.49 -22.15 5.71
C SER A 170 -9.28 -21.44 4.39
N THR A 171 -10.36 -21.11 3.68
CA THR A 171 -10.32 -20.45 2.37
C THR A 171 -9.76 -19.04 2.46
N ILE A 172 -10.22 -18.23 3.42
CA ILE A 172 -9.70 -16.87 3.61
C ILE A 172 -8.22 -16.91 4.07
N PHE A 173 -7.85 -17.88 4.90
CA PHE A 173 -6.47 -18.04 5.34
C PHE A 173 -5.53 -18.41 4.20
N GLU A 174 -5.93 -19.34 3.32
CA GLU A 174 -5.15 -19.67 2.11
C GLU A 174 -4.96 -18.44 1.21
N LYS A 175 -6.02 -17.64 1.01
CA LYS A 175 -5.93 -16.41 0.21
C LYS A 175 -5.07 -15.33 0.86
N LEU A 176 -5.18 -15.16 2.18
CA LEU A 176 -4.32 -14.25 2.94
C LEU A 176 -2.87 -14.72 2.92
N PHE A 177 -2.61 -16.01 3.04
CA PHE A 177 -1.28 -16.59 2.95
C PHE A 177 -0.63 -16.28 1.59
N LEU A 178 -1.36 -16.49 0.49
CA LEU A 178 -0.91 -16.12 -0.86
C LEU A 178 -0.67 -14.61 -1.01
N LEU A 179 -1.53 -13.79 -0.42
CA LEU A 179 -1.35 -12.34 -0.38
C LEU A 179 -0.04 -11.96 0.35
N PHE A 180 0.22 -12.53 1.53
CA PHE A 180 1.42 -12.24 2.33
C PHE A 180 2.72 -12.81 1.74
N GLN A 181 2.64 -13.77 0.81
CA GLN A 181 3.81 -14.24 0.05
C GLN A 181 4.29 -13.25 -1.02
N ARG A 182 3.52 -12.20 -1.33
CA ARG A 182 3.90 -11.22 -2.35
C ARG A 182 5.09 -10.39 -1.89
N GLU A 183 5.94 -10.01 -2.85
CA GLU A 183 7.19 -9.27 -2.62
C GLU A 183 7.00 -8.00 -1.78
N TYR A 184 5.84 -7.34 -1.88
CA TYR A 184 5.47 -6.18 -1.07
C TYR A 184 5.72 -6.39 0.42
N PHE A 185 5.29 -7.53 0.97
CA PHE A 185 5.38 -7.83 2.39
C PHE A 185 6.79 -8.22 2.86
N THR A 186 7.73 -8.39 1.94
CA THR A 186 9.15 -8.65 2.25
C THR A 186 9.95 -7.36 2.47
N ARG A 187 9.37 -6.19 2.17
CA ARG A 187 10.05 -4.89 2.24
C ARG A 187 10.20 -4.43 3.70
N THR A 188 11.38 -3.92 4.04
CA THR A 188 11.68 -3.39 5.39
C THR A 188 10.91 -2.09 5.71
N TRP A 189 10.54 -1.29 4.70
CA TRP A 189 9.97 0.05 4.89
C TRP A 189 8.44 0.09 5.01
N VAL A 190 7.73 -1.05 4.87
CA VAL A 190 6.25 -1.11 4.89
C VAL A 190 5.65 -0.45 6.14
N ILE A 191 6.31 -0.62 7.30
CA ILE A 191 5.83 -0.07 8.58
C ILE A 191 5.83 1.46 8.57
N GLN A 192 6.84 2.10 7.97
CA GLN A 192 6.92 3.56 7.91
C GLN A 192 5.94 4.14 6.87
N GLU A 193 5.65 3.40 5.81
CA GLU A 193 4.77 3.86 4.74
C GLU A 193 3.29 3.70 5.12
N VAL A 194 2.94 2.61 5.77
CA VAL A 194 1.54 2.23 6.03
C VAL A 194 1.10 2.55 7.46
N GLY A 195 2.02 2.53 8.43
CA GLY A 195 1.72 2.78 9.84
C GLY A 195 1.49 4.25 10.20
N LEU A 196 1.73 5.19 9.27
CA LEU A 196 1.62 6.63 9.52
C LEU A 196 0.29 7.24 9.05
N THR A 197 -0.59 6.46 8.42
CA THR A 197 -1.92 6.91 8.01
C THR A 197 -3.01 6.06 8.67
N ASN A 198 -4.13 6.71 9.02
CA ASN A 198 -5.26 6.03 9.67
C ASN A 198 -5.99 5.05 8.73
N SER A 199 -5.88 5.22 7.41
CA SER A 199 -6.64 4.43 6.44
C SER A 199 -5.90 4.26 5.10
N PRO A 200 -4.77 3.52 5.08
CA PRO A 200 -4.07 3.22 3.83
C PRO A 200 -4.94 2.38 2.90
N LEU A 201 -4.88 2.65 1.60
CA LEU A 201 -5.67 1.95 0.59
C LEU A 201 -4.81 0.91 -0.14
N ALA A 202 -5.10 -0.37 0.08
CA ALA A 202 -4.46 -1.47 -0.59
C ALA A 202 -5.12 -1.74 -1.95
N HIS A 203 -4.35 -1.55 -3.01
CA HIS A 203 -4.72 -1.90 -4.38
C HIS A 203 -4.08 -3.23 -4.76
N TRP A 204 -4.91 -4.21 -5.13
CA TRP A 204 -4.48 -5.46 -5.74
C TRP A 204 -5.23 -5.62 -7.08
N GLY A 205 -4.50 -5.37 -8.17
CA GLY A 205 -5.13 -5.17 -9.48
C GLY A 205 -6.13 -4.01 -9.44
N LYS A 206 -7.40 -4.31 -9.75
CA LYS A 206 -8.50 -3.33 -9.71
C LYS A 206 -9.25 -3.29 -8.39
N SER A 207 -8.99 -4.23 -7.49
CA SER A 207 -9.66 -4.31 -6.20
C SER A 207 -8.96 -3.41 -5.18
N VAL A 208 -9.75 -2.77 -4.33
CA VAL A 208 -9.27 -1.83 -3.31
C VAL A 208 -9.89 -2.17 -1.96
N ILE A 209 -9.10 -2.12 -0.90
CA ILE A 209 -9.57 -2.26 0.49
C ILE A 209 -8.74 -1.38 1.42
N ASN A 210 -9.28 -1.01 2.59
CA ASN A 210 -8.46 -0.45 3.66
C ASN A 210 -7.45 -1.51 4.14
N PHE A 211 -6.16 -1.21 4.02
CA PHE A 211 -5.07 -2.12 4.33
C PHE A 211 -5.11 -2.62 5.79
N ASN A 212 -5.56 -1.78 6.73
CA ASN A 212 -5.63 -2.15 8.15
C ASN A 212 -6.59 -3.33 8.39
N LYS A 213 -7.65 -3.45 7.58
CA LYS A 213 -8.61 -4.56 7.66
C LYS A 213 -7.96 -5.90 7.33
N ILE A 214 -7.02 -5.92 6.37
CA ILE A 214 -6.27 -7.14 6.01
C ILE A 214 -5.49 -7.66 7.22
N GLY A 215 -4.77 -6.78 7.92
CA GLY A 215 -3.99 -7.13 9.10
C GLY A 215 -4.86 -7.63 10.26
N LEU A 216 -5.97 -6.94 10.54
CA LEU A 216 -6.93 -7.34 11.59
C LEU A 216 -7.53 -8.72 11.33
N VAL A 217 -8.01 -8.97 10.12
CA VAL A 217 -8.59 -10.27 9.75
C VAL A 217 -7.53 -11.37 9.74
N ALA A 218 -6.30 -11.09 9.28
CA ALA A 218 -5.19 -12.04 9.39
C ALA A 218 -4.89 -12.41 10.84
N MET A 219 -4.86 -11.44 11.76
CA MET A 219 -4.68 -11.71 13.19
C MET A 219 -5.85 -12.52 13.77
N ALA A 220 -7.08 -12.24 13.36
CA ALA A 220 -8.25 -13.02 13.77
C ALA A 220 -8.16 -14.49 13.27
N CYS A 221 -7.78 -14.70 12.01
CA CYS A 221 -7.52 -16.02 11.44
C CYS A 221 -6.45 -16.76 12.26
N LEU A 222 -5.30 -16.12 12.49
CA LEU A 222 -4.19 -16.71 13.24
C LEU A 222 -4.56 -17.02 14.69
N LYS A 223 -5.36 -16.16 15.35
CA LYS A 223 -5.88 -16.42 16.70
C LYS A 223 -6.82 -17.62 16.70
N TYR A 224 -7.71 -17.73 15.71
CA TYR A 224 -8.59 -18.89 15.54
C TYR A 224 -7.77 -20.19 15.35
N PHE A 225 -6.76 -20.14 14.47
CA PHE A 225 -5.85 -21.25 14.24
C PHE A 225 -4.78 -21.44 15.32
N ARG A 226 -4.73 -20.62 16.40
CA ARG A 226 -3.65 -20.68 17.42
C ARG A 226 -3.56 -22.05 18.10
N GLN A 227 -4.68 -22.74 18.27
CA GLN A 227 -4.67 -24.14 18.75
C GLN A 227 -3.95 -25.07 17.74
N THR A 228 -4.14 -24.86 16.44
CA THR A 228 -3.47 -25.56 15.33
C THR A 228 -2.03 -25.09 15.05
N LEU A 229 -1.69 -23.81 15.31
CA LEU A 229 -0.37 -23.22 15.05
C LEU A 229 0.62 -23.45 16.20
N SER A 230 0.12 -23.70 17.42
CA SER A 230 0.96 -24.09 18.56
C SER A 230 1.76 -25.37 18.30
N SER A 231 1.25 -26.27 17.45
CA SER A 231 1.96 -27.47 17.00
C SER A 231 2.95 -27.21 15.84
N LEU A 232 2.90 -26.03 15.21
CA LEU A 232 3.72 -25.66 14.03
C LEU A 232 4.85 -24.66 14.35
N GLY A 233 4.94 -24.11 15.56
CA GLY A 233 6.11 -23.33 16.04
C GLY A 233 6.14 -21.83 15.72
N TYR A 234 5.13 -21.27 15.06
CA TYR A 234 5.09 -19.85 14.63
C TYR A 234 4.61 -18.85 15.71
N LEU A 235 4.37 -19.30 16.94
CA LEU A 235 3.73 -18.49 18.00
C LEU A 235 4.52 -17.23 18.37
N ARG A 236 5.87 -17.27 18.31
CA ARG A 236 6.73 -16.15 18.73
C ARG A 236 6.78 -15.00 17.73
N GLU A 237 6.66 -15.29 16.43
CA GLU A 237 6.62 -14.26 15.39
C GLU A 237 5.26 -13.54 15.42
N PHE A 238 4.20 -14.28 15.76
CA PHE A 238 2.86 -13.76 15.96
C PHE A 238 2.75 -12.79 17.14
N GLU A 239 3.34 -13.13 18.30
CA GLU A 239 3.34 -12.26 19.48
C GLU A 239 4.08 -10.93 19.23
N ARG A 240 5.12 -10.94 18.39
CA ARG A 240 5.81 -9.70 17.96
C ARG A 240 4.97 -8.83 17.03
N ALA A 241 4.27 -9.42 16.06
CA ALA A 241 3.42 -8.67 15.14
C ALA A 241 2.23 -8.02 15.87
N ALA A 242 1.60 -8.77 16.79
CA ALA A 242 0.51 -8.26 17.62
C ALA A 242 0.95 -7.16 18.60
N SER A 243 2.14 -7.28 19.21
CA SER A 243 2.66 -6.23 20.10
C SER A 243 2.98 -4.94 19.34
N LEU A 244 3.53 -5.05 18.12
CA LEU A 244 3.76 -3.90 17.26
C LEU A 244 2.43 -3.22 16.93
N TYR A 245 1.42 -3.97 16.50
CA TYR A 245 0.10 -3.42 16.17
C TYR A 245 -0.59 -2.70 17.35
N GLN A 246 -0.51 -3.27 18.57
CA GLN A 246 -1.04 -2.62 19.78
C GLN A 246 -0.30 -1.33 20.18
N THR A 247 0.95 -1.17 19.75
CA THR A 247 1.74 0.04 20.02
C THR A 247 1.35 1.20 19.09
N TYR A 248 0.63 0.92 18.00
CA TYR A 248 0.21 1.91 16.99
C TYR A 248 -1.32 2.15 16.96
N LEU A 249 -2.07 1.60 17.91
CA LEU A 249 -3.45 2.03 18.13
C LEU A 249 -3.43 3.38 18.87
N PRO A 250 -4.15 4.41 18.38
CA PRO A 250 -4.26 5.71 19.05
C PRO A 250 -4.95 5.63 20.42
#